data_AF-A0A388P1N5-F1
#
_entry.id   AF-A0A388P1N5-F1
#
_cell.length_a   1.000
_cell.length_b   1.000
_cell.length_c   1.000
_cell.angle_alpha   90.00
_cell.angle_beta   90.00
_cell.angle_gamma   90.00
#
_symmetry.space_group_name_H-M   'P 1'
#
loop_
_entity.id
_entity.type
_entity.pdbx_description
1 polymer ?
#
loop_
_entity_poly.entity_id
_entity_poly.type
_entity_poly.pdbx_seq_one_letter_code
_entity_poly.pdbx_strand_id
1 'polypeptide(L)'
;MAAIATADKKGVDRKLSLHFLATPLEIKGKDRVEEITFSVNEVKDGQVVPTGKTHSVKCGLVISAIGYRCLELPGLVYESGKIKNTDGRIGSSNTYVVGWAKRGPTGVIGTNKSDSSEVIKLLISNLTTPKNSRDLLEILSSRNITYISQKGWEQINNAEILAGEPRENLA
;
A
#
# COMPACT_ATOMS: atom_id res chain seq x y z
N MET A 1 -14.14 2.14 11.19
CA MET A 1 -13.96 0.86 11.92
C MET A 1 -14.75 0.84 13.22
N ALA A 2 -14.64 1.84 14.11
CA ALA A 2 -15.44 1.92 15.35
C ALA A 2 -16.95 1.75 15.12
N ALA A 3 -17.53 2.47 14.17
CA ALA A 3 -18.96 2.34 13.83
C ALA A 3 -19.42 0.94 13.37
N ILE A 4 -18.50 0.11 12.83
CA ILE A 4 -18.80 -1.29 12.46
C ILE A 4 -18.64 -2.19 13.69
N ALA A 5 -17.67 -1.91 14.55
CA ALA A 5 -17.41 -2.66 15.78
C ALA A 5 -18.50 -2.43 16.85
N THR A 6 -19.08 -1.23 16.91
CA THR A 6 -20.13 -0.84 17.87
C THR A 6 -21.54 -0.98 17.32
N ALA A 7 -21.71 -1.34 16.05
CA ALA A 7 -23.03 -1.61 15.51
C ALA A 7 -23.62 -2.86 16.17
N ASP A 8 -24.89 -2.78 16.58
CA ASP A 8 -25.59 -3.91 17.16
C ASP A 8 -25.49 -5.12 16.23
N LYS A 9 -25.06 -6.25 16.81
CA LYS A 9 -24.98 -7.52 16.08
C LYS A 9 -26.39 -7.94 15.73
N LYS A 10 -26.80 -7.70 14.48
CA LYS A 10 -28.15 -8.02 13.97
C LYS A 10 -28.49 -9.52 13.90
N GLY A 11 -27.64 -10.41 14.44
CA GLY A 11 -27.88 -11.86 14.45
C GLY A 11 -28.00 -12.50 13.06
N VAL A 12 -27.55 -11.82 12.01
CA VAL A 12 -27.62 -12.35 10.64
C VAL A 12 -26.51 -13.34 10.37
N ASP A 13 -26.84 -14.46 9.75
CA ASP A 13 -25.85 -15.43 9.27
C ASP A 13 -24.87 -14.75 8.30
N ARG A 14 -23.58 -14.88 8.61
CA ARG A 14 -22.50 -14.33 7.78
C ARG A 14 -21.91 -15.44 6.93
N LYS A 15 -21.80 -15.20 5.62
CA LYS A 15 -21.20 -16.13 4.67
C LYS A 15 -19.97 -15.51 4.02
N LEU A 16 -18.86 -16.25 4.02
CA LEU A 16 -17.69 -15.98 3.19
C LEU A 16 -17.67 -16.98 2.04
N SER A 17 -17.70 -16.48 0.81
CA SER A 17 -17.60 -17.32 -0.40
C SER A 17 -16.31 -16.98 -1.14
N LEU A 18 -15.52 -18.00 -1.47
CA LEU A 18 -14.32 -17.87 -2.31
C LEU A 18 -14.66 -18.34 -3.72
N HIS A 19 -14.70 -17.40 -4.66
CA HIS A 19 -14.95 -17.68 -6.08
C HIS A 19 -13.63 -17.65 -6.84
N PHE A 20 -13.24 -18.79 -7.40
CA PHE A 20 -12.06 -18.92 -8.26
C PHE A 20 -12.44 -18.85 -9.73
N LEU A 21 -11.45 -18.62 -10.61
CA LEU A 21 -11.65 -18.55 -12.06
C LEU A 21 -12.72 -17.50 -12.46
N ALA A 22 -12.72 -16.37 -11.75
CA ALA A 22 -13.68 -15.29 -11.93
C ALA A 22 -12.93 -13.98 -12.19
N THR A 23 -12.96 -13.48 -13.43
CA THR A 23 -12.38 -12.16 -13.76
C THR A 23 -13.47 -11.11 -13.72
N PRO A 24 -13.34 -10.02 -12.93
CA PRO A 24 -14.34 -8.95 -12.91
C PRO A 24 -14.42 -8.28 -14.28
N LEU A 25 -15.64 -8.08 -14.79
CA LEU A 25 -15.91 -7.47 -16.08
C LEU A 25 -16.53 -6.08 -15.96
N GLU A 26 -17.56 -5.93 -15.12
CA GLU A 26 -18.34 -4.69 -15.04
C GLU A 26 -18.96 -4.52 -13.65
N ILE A 27 -18.93 -3.29 -13.12
CA ILE A 27 -19.67 -2.89 -11.92
C ILE A 27 -20.89 -2.10 -12.38
N LYS A 28 -22.09 -2.51 -11.95
CA LYS A 28 -23.37 -1.94 -12.36
C LYS A 28 -24.08 -1.26 -11.20
N GLY A 29 -24.92 -0.30 -11.57
CA GLY A 29 -25.83 0.42 -10.69
C GLY A 29 -26.03 1.86 -11.18
N LYS A 30 -27.07 2.53 -10.69
CA LYS A 30 -27.39 3.91 -11.10
C LYS A 30 -26.61 4.94 -10.29
N ASP A 31 -26.93 5.04 -9.01
CA ASP A 31 -26.35 6.04 -8.09
C ASP A 31 -25.34 5.42 -7.10
N ARG A 32 -25.29 4.09 -7.04
CA ARG A 32 -24.41 3.29 -6.17
C ARG A 32 -24.14 1.94 -6.81
N VAL A 33 -23.18 1.19 -6.25
CA VAL A 33 -22.95 -0.20 -6.63
C VAL A 33 -24.19 -1.05 -6.29
N GLU A 34 -24.64 -1.84 -7.25
CA GLU A 34 -25.76 -2.77 -7.09
C GLU A 34 -25.40 -4.20 -7.51
N GLU A 35 -24.44 -4.35 -8.43
CA GLU A 35 -24.00 -5.65 -8.94
C GLU A 35 -22.58 -5.57 -9.51
N ILE A 36 -21.85 -6.68 -9.47
CA ILE A 36 -20.64 -6.89 -10.26
C ILE A 36 -20.79 -8.16 -11.12
N THR A 37 -20.47 -8.04 -12.41
CA THR A 37 -20.44 -9.15 -13.36
C THR A 37 -19.02 -9.65 -13.52
N PHE A 38 -18.85 -10.97 -13.55
CA PHE A 38 -17.58 -11.66 -13.75
C PHE A 38 -17.65 -12.58 -14.97
N SER A 39 -16.51 -12.76 -15.64
CA SER A 39 -16.30 -13.85 -16.59
C SER A 39 -16.07 -15.16 -15.83
N VAL A 40 -16.67 -16.24 -16.30
CA VAL A 40 -16.35 -17.60 -15.86
C VAL A 40 -15.19 -18.09 -16.70
N ASN A 41 -14.08 -18.44 -16.05
CA ASN A 41 -12.86 -18.88 -16.71
C ASN A 41 -12.61 -20.38 -16.49
N GLU A 42 -11.69 -20.93 -17.27
CA GLU A 42 -11.11 -22.25 -17.11
C GLU A 42 -9.59 -22.18 -17.26
N VAL A 43 -8.88 -23.22 -16.82
CA VAL A 43 -7.44 -23.33 -17.04
C VAL A 43 -7.20 -24.21 -18.27
N LYS A 44 -6.54 -23.66 -19.29
CA LYS A 44 -6.07 -24.38 -20.48
C LYS A 44 -4.58 -24.13 -20.66
N ASP A 45 -3.80 -25.20 -20.77
CA ASP A 45 -2.34 -25.13 -20.95
C ASP A 45 -1.62 -24.22 -19.93
N GLY A 46 -2.07 -24.25 -18.68
CA GLY A 46 -1.52 -23.44 -17.58
C GLY A 46 -1.94 -21.96 -17.60
N GLN A 47 -2.80 -21.54 -18.52
CA GLN A 47 -3.32 -20.18 -18.61
C GLN A 47 -4.81 -20.12 -18.25
N VAL A 48 -5.22 -19.02 -17.63
CA VAL A 48 -6.62 -18.74 -17.33
C VAL A 48 -7.25 -18.12 -18.57
N VAL A 49 -8.28 -18.77 -19.14
CA VAL A 49 -8.97 -18.32 -20.35
C VAL A 49 -10.50 -18.24 -20.12
N PRO A 50 -11.19 -17.27 -20.74
CA PRO A 50 -12.63 -17.12 -20.57
C PRO A 50 -13.41 -18.23 -21.28
N THR A 51 -14.46 -18.73 -20.63
CA THR A 51 -15.36 -19.75 -21.21
C THR A 51 -16.47 -19.14 -22.08
N GLY A 52 -16.58 -17.81 -22.14
CA GLY A 52 -17.68 -17.08 -22.76
C GLY A 52 -18.93 -16.96 -21.86
N LYS A 53 -18.99 -17.68 -20.73
CA LYS A 53 -20.06 -17.54 -19.74
C LYS A 53 -19.76 -16.41 -18.76
N THR A 54 -20.80 -15.81 -18.20
CA THR A 54 -20.71 -14.79 -17.16
C THR A 54 -21.54 -15.18 -15.94
N HIS A 55 -21.19 -14.61 -14.79
CA HIS A 55 -22.02 -14.68 -13.59
C HIS A 55 -22.02 -13.32 -12.89
N SER A 56 -23.13 -12.96 -12.27
CA SER A 56 -23.27 -11.70 -11.52
C SER A 56 -23.45 -11.95 -10.04
N VAL A 57 -22.91 -11.04 -9.22
CA VAL A 57 -23.13 -11.00 -7.78
C VAL A 57 -23.77 -9.67 -7.43
N LYS A 58 -25.00 -9.71 -6.90
CA LYS A 58 -25.65 -8.52 -6.32
C LYS A 58 -24.91 -8.10 -5.06
N CYS A 59 -24.43 -6.87 -5.02
CA CYS A 59 -23.66 -6.35 -3.89
C CYS A 59 -23.81 -4.83 -3.79
N GLY A 60 -23.62 -4.29 -2.58
CA GLY A 60 -23.63 -2.84 -2.33
C GLY A 60 -22.25 -2.21 -2.19
N LEU A 61 -21.18 -3.03 -2.24
CA LEU A 61 -19.80 -2.61 -2.04
C LEU A 61 -18.87 -3.54 -2.81
N VAL A 62 -17.92 -2.95 -3.54
CA VAL A 62 -16.81 -3.65 -4.18
C VAL A 62 -15.51 -3.06 -3.65
N ILE A 63 -14.62 -3.92 -3.16
CA ILE A 63 -13.27 -3.54 -2.72
C ILE A 63 -12.28 -4.25 -3.63
N SER A 64 -11.52 -3.49 -4.41
CA SER A 64 -10.45 -4.04 -5.23
C SER A 64 -9.22 -4.30 -4.36
N ALA A 65 -8.79 -5.56 -4.30
CA ALA A 65 -7.61 -6.01 -3.56
C ALA A 65 -6.59 -6.70 -4.48
N ILE A 66 -6.39 -6.15 -5.69
CA ILE A 66 -5.56 -6.74 -6.77
C ILE A 66 -4.10 -6.28 -6.76
N GLY A 67 -3.63 -5.75 -5.63
CA GLY A 67 -2.27 -5.23 -5.45
C GLY A 67 -2.17 -3.70 -5.53
N TYR A 68 -0.96 -3.21 -5.31
CA TYR A 68 -0.64 -1.77 -5.26
C TYR A 68 0.33 -1.38 -6.37
N ARG A 69 0.50 -0.08 -6.60
CA ARG A 69 1.56 0.47 -7.46
C ARG A 69 2.17 1.69 -6.80
N CYS A 70 3.44 1.95 -7.08
CA CYS A 70 4.06 3.19 -6.61
C CYS A 70 3.36 4.40 -7.24
N LEU A 71 3.18 5.46 -6.45
CA LEU A 71 2.84 6.77 -6.99
C LEU A 71 4.10 7.36 -7.63
N GLU A 72 3.95 7.92 -8.83
CA GLU A 72 5.08 8.49 -9.55
C GLU A 72 5.48 9.84 -8.97
N LEU A 73 6.75 9.93 -8.60
CA LEU A 73 7.39 11.16 -8.15
C LEU A 73 8.18 11.80 -9.29
N PRO A 74 8.11 13.14 -9.48
CA PRO A 74 8.88 13.84 -10.49
C PRO A 74 10.39 13.55 -10.39
N GLY A 75 11.04 13.33 -11.55
CA GLY A 75 12.47 13.09 -11.63
C GLY A 75 12.90 11.63 -11.44
N LEU A 76 11.97 10.70 -11.23
CA LEU A 76 12.23 9.27 -11.16
C LEU A 76 11.63 8.52 -12.36
N VAL A 77 12.27 7.43 -12.76
CA VAL A 77 11.77 6.54 -13.83
C VAL A 77 11.15 5.31 -13.18
N TYR A 78 9.97 4.92 -13.65
CA TYR A 78 9.23 3.77 -13.15
C TYR A 78 9.14 2.69 -14.24
N GLU A 79 9.24 1.43 -13.85
CA GLU A 79 8.93 0.29 -14.72
C GLU A 79 8.14 -0.75 -13.91
N SER A 80 7.12 -1.35 -14.52
CA SER A 80 6.36 -2.45 -13.89
C SER A 80 5.85 -2.14 -12.46
N GLY A 81 5.41 -0.89 -12.21
CA GLY A 81 4.85 -0.46 -10.93
C GLY A 81 5.85 -0.19 -9.79
N LYS A 82 7.15 -0.20 -10.09
CA LYS A 82 8.27 0.08 -9.16
C LYS A 82 9.24 1.10 -9.75
N ILE A 83 10.11 1.67 -8.92
CA ILE A 83 11.17 2.58 -9.40
C ILE A 83 12.22 1.75 -10.14
N LYS A 84 12.62 2.19 -11.34
CA LYS A 84 13.69 1.55 -12.11
C LYS A 84 15.01 1.65 -11.35
N ASN A 85 15.61 0.50 -11.04
CA ASN A 85 16.82 0.41 -10.24
C ASN A 85 17.65 -0.84 -10.59
N THR A 86 18.94 -0.81 -10.25
CA THR A 86 19.85 -1.96 -10.28
C THR A 86 20.28 -2.24 -8.84
N ASP A 87 19.87 -3.37 -8.29
CA ASP A 87 20.14 -3.79 -6.90
C ASP A 87 19.80 -2.73 -5.83
N GLY A 88 18.83 -1.87 -6.13
CA GLY A 88 18.40 -0.77 -5.26
C GLY A 88 19.05 0.58 -5.56
N ARG A 89 20.04 0.66 -6.45
CA ARG A 89 20.59 1.94 -6.92
C ARG A 89 19.81 2.47 -8.12
N ILE A 90 19.43 3.75 -8.09
CA ILE A 90 18.68 4.39 -9.18
C ILE A 90 19.67 5.04 -10.16
N GLY A 91 19.77 4.46 -11.36
CA GLY A 91 20.68 4.92 -12.42
C GLY A 91 22.12 5.04 -11.93
N SER A 92 22.83 6.08 -12.40
CA SER A 92 24.18 6.43 -11.94
C SER A 92 24.19 7.43 -10.77
N SER A 93 23.04 7.67 -10.13
CA SER A 93 22.91 8.65 -9.05
C SER A 93 23.41 8.10 -7.69
N ASN A 94 23.41 8.97 -6.67
CA ASN A 94 23.57 8.60 -5.26
C ASN A 94 22.21 8.37 -4.57
N THR A 95 21.19 7.98 -5.35
CA THR A 95 19.84 7.72 -4.86
C THR A 95 19.60 6.22 -4.83
N TYR A 96 19.03 5.75 -3.73
CA TYR A 96 18.74 4.35 -3.51
C TYR A 96 17.26 4.17 -3.18
N VAL A 97 16.73 3.00 -3.49
CA VAL A 97 15.36 2.59 -3.22
C VAL A 97 15.37 1.25 -2.50
N VAL A 98 14.46 1.08 -1.54
CA VAL A 98 14.27 -0.16 -0.77
C VAL A 98 12.78 -0.55 -0.74
N GLY A 99 12.49 -1.77 -0.30
CA GLY A 99 11.14 -2.24 -0.04
C GLY A 99 10.29 -2.37 -1.31
N TRP A 100 8.99 -2.09 -1.17
CA TRP A 100 8.05 -2.23 -2.29
C TRP A 100 8.35 -1.28 -3.45
N ALA A 101 8.91 -0.10 -3.19
CA ALA A 101 9.34 0.81 -4.23
C ALA A 101 10.47 0.24 -5.10
N LYS A 102 11.30 -0.67 -4.54
CA LYS A 102 12.38 -1.39 -5.25
C LYS A 102 11.89 -2.64 -5.96
N ARG A 103 11.03 -3.45 -5.32
CA ARG A 103 10.71 -4.82 -5.74
C ARG A 103 9.27 -5.04 -6.22
N GLY A 104 8.39 -4.05 -6.08
CA GLY A 104 6.95 -4.20 -6.23
C GLY A 104 6.26 -4.60 -4.91
N PRO A 105 4.92 -4.56 -4.87
CA PRO A 105 4.10 -4.67 -3.65
C PRO A 105 3.93 -6.12 -3.16
N THR A 106 5.03 -6.85 -3.02
CA THR A 106 5.01 -8.26 -2.61
C THR A 106 5.98 -8.52 -1.45
N GLY A 107 5.62 -9.53 -0.64
CA GLY A 107 6.35 -9.90 0.56
C GLY A 107 5.79 -9.23 1.82
N VAL A 108 6.28 -9.72 2.96
CA VAL A 108 5.87 -9.28 4.30
C VAL A 108 6.84 -8.24 4.86
N ILE A 109 6.55 -7.69 6.04
CA ILE A 109 7.43 -6.73 6.73
C ILE A 109 8.87 -7.26 6.84
N GLY A 110 9.04 -8.54 7.17
CA GLY A 110 10.37 -9.18 7.26
C GLY A 110 11.14 -9.20 5.94
N THR A 111 10.46 -9.32 4.80
CA THR A 111 11.09 -9.29 3.46
C THR A 111 11.71 -7.91 3.16
N ASN A 112 11.15 -6.84 3.71
CA ASN A 112 11.70 -5.50 3.54
C ASN A 112 12.98 -5.29 4.37
N LYS A 113 13.13 -5.99 5.49
CA LYS A 113 14.34 -5.91 6.33
C LYS A 113 15.55 -6.45 5.57
N SER A 114 15.47 -7.66 5.03
CA SER A 114 16.59 -8.27 4.29
C SER A 114 16.92 -7.48 3.02
N ASP A 115 15.91 -7.05 2.27
CA ASP A 115 16.08 -6.20 1.09
C ASP A 115 16.83 -4.90 1.42
N SER A 116 16.40 -4.19 2.48
CA SER A 116 17.04 -2.93 2.89
C SER A 116 18.48 -3.14 3.33
N SER A 117 18.78 -4.26 4.01
CA SER A 117 20.15 -4.58 4.42
C SER A 117 21.11 -4.72 3.24
N GLU A 118 20.70 -5.39 2.16
CA GLU A 118 21.55 -5.51 0.97
C GLU A 118 21.77 -4.16 0.27
N VAL A 119 20.72 -3.34 0.16
CA VAL A 119 20.84 -2.00 -0.42
C VAL A 119 21.75 -1.10 0.41
N ILE A 120 21.71 -1.20 1.74
CA ILE A 120 22.62 -0.45 2.62
C ILE A 120 24.07 -0.88 2.43
N LYS A 121 24.36 -2.17 2.26
CA LYS A 121 25.74 -2.63 1.94
C LYS A 121 26.23 -2.00 0.64
N LEU A 122 25.38 -1.98 -0.40
CA LEU A 122 25.68 -1.35 -1.68
C LEU A 122 25.87 0.17 -1.53
N LEU A 123 25.01 0.83 -0.74
CA LEU A 123 25.14 2.27 -0.48
C LEU A 123 26.49 2.56 0.18
N ILE A 124 26.82 1.84 1.26
CA ILE A 124 28.07 2.00 2.01
C ILE A 124 29.28 1.78 1.10
N SER A 125 29.27 0.76 0.24
CA SER A 125 30.38 0.48 -0.67
C SER A 125 30.59 1.55 -1.75
N ASN A 126 29.59 2.40 -1.99
CA ASN A 126 29.64 3.50 -2.95
C ASN A 126 29.80 4.87 -2.26
N LEU A 127 29.87 4.92 -0.92
CA LEU A 127 30.12 6.16 -0.21
C LEU A 127 31.50 6.72 -0.58
N THR A 128 31.53 8.01 -0.83
CA THR A 128 32.72 8.80 -1.12
C THR A 128 32.77 9.99 -0.18
N THR A 129 33.65 10.94 -0.43
CA THR A 129 33.74 12.17 0.38
C THR A 129 32.38 12.87 0.45
N PRO A 130 31.88 13.20 1.66
CA PRO A 130 30.62 13.90 1.81
C PRO A 130 30.67 15.27 1.15
N LYS A 131 29.56 15.65 0.51
CA LYS A 131 29.40 17.01 -0.03
C LYS A 131 29.16 17.97 1.12
N ASN A 132 29.67 19.20 1.01
CA ASN A 132 29.25 20.30 1.88
C ASN A 132 27.75 20.55 1.63
N SER A 133 26.90 20.15 2.57
CA SER A 133 25.46 20.34 2.49
C SER A 133 25.01 21.42 3.47
N ARG A 134 24.01 22.21 3.06
CA ARG A 134 23.26 23.06 3.98
C ARG A 134 22.48 22.19 4.97
N ASP A 135 22.21 22.74 6.15
CA ASP A 135 21.32 22.10 7.11
C ASP A 135 19.93 21.92 6.48
N LEU A 136 19.42 20.68 6.54
CA LEU A 136 18.10 20.35 6.02
C LEU A 136 17.02 21.18 6.71
N LEU A 137 17.15 21.47 8.00
CA LEU A 137 16.19 22.25 8.77
C LEU A 137 16.11 23.70 8.28
N GLU A 138 17.24 24.30 7.90
CA GLU A 138 17.27 25.62 7.27
C GLU A 138 16.58 25.60 5.89
N ILE A 139 16.78 24.54 5.11
CA ILE A 139 16.12 24.39 3.80
C ILE A 139 14.60 24.27 3.98
N LEU A 140 14.14 23.45 4.92
CA LEU A 140 12.71 23.27 5.18
C LEU A 140 12.08 24.59 5.68
N SER A 141 12.76 25.29 6.58
CA SER A 141 12.29 26.56 7.14
C SER A 141 12.23 27.67 6.09
N SER A 142 13.27 27.82 5.25
CA SER A 142 13.29 28.82 4.18
C SER A 142 12.24 28.57 3.09
N ARG A 143 11.75 27.33 2.97
CA ARG A 143 10.64 26.95 2.09
C ARG A 143 9.27 26.97 2.77
N ASN A 144 9.20 27.42 4.04
CA ASN A 144 7.97 27.42 4.85
C ASN A 144 7.29 26.04 4.91
N ILE A 145 8.08 24.97 4.98
CA ILE A 145 7.59 23.59 5.07
C ILE A 145 7.37 23.22 6.53
N THR A 146 6.13 22.90 6.88
CA THR A 146 5.79 22.32 8.18
C THR A 146 6.25 20.85 8.21
N TYR A 147 7.02 20.46 9.22
CA TYR A 147 7.47 19.09 9.43
C TYR A 147 7.19 18.63 10.87
N ILE A 148 7.06 17.32 11.05
CA ILE A 148 6.89 16.69 12.36
C ILE A 148 8.23 16.11 12.78
N SER A 149 8.78 16.61 13.88
CA SER A 149 9.98 16.02 14.48
C SER A 149 9.65 14.73 15.22
N GLN A 150 10.67 13.96 15.58
CA GLN A 150 10.50 12.77 16.42
C GLN A 150 9.70 13.08 17.71
N LYS A 151 10.06 14.17 18.40
CA LYS A 151 9.35 14.63 19.61
C LYS A 151 7.90 15.03 19.32
N GLY A 152 7.66 15.68 18.18
CA GLY A 152 6.30 16.04 17.76
C GLY A 152 5.44 14.80 17.49
N TRP A 153 6.01 13.77 16.85
CA TRP A 153 5.34 12.49 16.66
C TRP A 153 5.05 11.78 17.99
N GLU A 154 6.00 11.76 18.92
CA GLU A 154 5.81 11.16 20.26
C GLU A 154 4.66 11.82 21.02
N GLN A 155 4.48 13.13 20.90
CA GLN A 155 3.34 13.84 21.48
C GLN A 155 2.00 13.39 20.87
N ILE A 156 1.94 13.25 19.55
CA ILE A 156 0.75 12.73 18.84
C ILE A 156 0.44 11.31 19.34
N ASN A 157 1.44 10.42 19.32
CA ASN A 157 1.30 9.04 19.77
C ASN A 157 0.79 8.95 21.21
N ASN A 158 1.33 9.75 22.13
CA ASN A 158 0.88 9.76 23.52
C ASN A 158 -0.57 10.24 23.66
N ALA A 159 -0.97 11.27 22.91
CA ALA A 159 -2.35 11.74 22.90
C ALA A 159 -3.31 10.67 22.35
N GLU A 160 -2.91 9.93 21.30
CA GLU A 160 -3.70 8.84 20.73
C GLU A 160 -3.85 7.66 21.70
N ILE A 161 -2.78 7.27 22.41
CA ILE A 161 -2.82 6.24 23.45
C ILE A 161 -3.80 6.65 24.55
N LEU A 162 -3.66 7.85 25.10
CA LEU A 162 -4.54 8.37 26.16
C LEU A 162 -6.01 8.45 25.71
N ALA A 163 -6.26 8.80 24.45
CA ALA A 163 -7.61 8.83 23.90
C ALA A 163 -8.19 7.42 23.64
N GLY A 164 -7.33 6.43 23.41
CA GLY A 164 -7.69 5.03 23.15
C GLY A 164 -7.82 4.17 24.40
N GLU A 165 -7.32 4.62 25.55
CA GLU A 165 -7.54 3.95 26.84
C GLU A 165 -9.06 3.84 27.10
N PRO A 166 -9.57 2.65 27.50
CA PRO A 166 -10.96 2.51 27.87
C PRO A 166 -11.26 3.49 28.99
N ARG A 167 -12.24 4.38 28.80
CA ARG A 167 -12.82 5.13 29.92
C ARG A 167 -13.57 4.14 30.79
N GLU A 168 -12.91 3.55 31.78
CA GLU A 168 -13.60 2.81 32.83
C GLU A 168 -14.55 3.79 33.52
N ASN A 169 -15.86 3.52 33.37
CA ASN A 169 -16.96 4.00 34.21
C ASN A 169 -16.80 5.40 34.82
N LEU A 170 -17.12 6.44 34.03
CA LEU A 170 -17.75 7.61 34.62
C LEU A 170 -19.20 7.22 34.97
N ALA A 171 -19.35 6.64 36.15
CA ALA A 171 -20.63 6.53 36.86
C ALA A 171 -21.11 7.91 37.31
#